data_AF-A0A939Y7Q4-F1
#
_entry.id   AF-A0A939Y7Q4-F1
#
_cell.length_a   1.000
_cell.length_b   1.000
_cell.length_c   1.000
_cell.angle_alpha   90.00
_cell.angle_beta   90.00
_cell.angle_gamma   90.00
#
_symmetry.space_group_name_H-M   'P 1'
#
loop_
_entity.id
_entity.type
_entity.pdbx_description
1 polymer ?
#
loop_
_entity_poly.entity_id
_entity_poly.type
_entity_poly.pdbx_seq_one_letter_code
_entity_poly.pdbx_strand_id
1 'polypeptide(L)'
;METHELYHELYSEEIGKTARTRLLAWRIVLGVLAAGLVLGMVLFCVNADPIEPGTQQLKATVFLVLGGWLGLFLLFHGLSPASRENKHVLRIRQEEGMTETYEGRIRCGEKPEYIPGSVPVLRVRLEDDPHDGKALLRKSAAKDFPREGRLRLQIKNGFITAWQEAKQ
;
A
#
# COMPACT_ATOMS: atom_id res chain seq x y z
N MET A 1 20.30 -28.11 0.64
CA MET A 1 20.05 -26.67 0.40
C MET A 1 18.55 -26.36 0.28
N GLU A 2 17.65 -27.34 0.43
CA GLU A 2 16.19 -27.17 0.29
C GLU A 2 15.47 -26.74 1.58
N THR A 3 16.07 -26.94 2.75
CA THR A 3 15.39 -26.64 4.03
C THR A 3 15.22 -25.14 4.26
N HIS A 4 16.19 -24.33 3.85
CA HIS A 4 16.17 -22.88 4.06
C HIS A 4 15.08 -22.15 3.25
N GLU A 5 14.78 -22.60 2.03
CA GLU A 5 13.69 -22.03 1.22
C GLU A 5 12.32 -22.36 1.81
N LEU A 6 12.15 -23.59 2.30
CA LEU A 6 10.91 -24.07 2.90
C LEU A 6 10.56 -23.30 4.19
N TYR A 7 11.56 -23.01 5.04
CA TYR A 7 11.36 -22.16 6.22
C TYR A 7 10.96 -20.73 5.85
N HIS A 8 11.49 -20.19 4.76
CA HIS A 8 11.17 -18.83 4.30
C HIS A 8 9.74 -18.70 3.78
N GLU A 9 9.27 -19.67 2.99
CA GLU A 9 7.90 -19.67 2.49
C GLU A 9 6.87 -19.79 3.63
N LEU A 10 7.12 -20.69 4.59
CA LEU A 10 6.29 -20.82 5.79
C LEU A 10 6.27 -19.55 6.63
N TYR A 11 7.44 -18.93 6.85
CA TYR A 11 7.55 -17.71 7.65
C TYR A 11 6.82 -16.52 6.98
N SER A 12 6.94 -16.39 5.67
CA SER A 12 6.22 -15.40 4.85
C SER A 12 4.70 -15.61 4.93
N GLU A 13 4.24 -16.86 4.81
CA GLU A 13 2.81 -17.18 4.88
C GLU A 13 2.22 -16.92 6.27
N GLU A 14 2.97 -17.21 7.33
CA GLU A 14 2.57 -17.02 8.72
C GLU A 14 2.50 -15.54 9.13
N ILE A 15 3.44 -14.72 8.64
CA ILE A 15 3.38 -13.26 8.76
C ILE A 15 2.16 -12.72 8.02
N GLY A 16 1.92 -13.18 6.78
CA GLY A 16 0.75 -12.78 5.99
C GLY A 16 -0.59 -13.15 6.67
N LYS A 17 -0.68 -14.34 7.26
CA LYS A 17 -1.86 -14.79 8.04
C LYS A 17 -2.06 -13.94 9.28
N THR A 18 -0.98 -13.64 10.02
CA THR A 18 -1.05 -12.82 11.24
C THR A 18 -1.47 -11.38 10.93
N ALA A 19 -0.91 -10.79 9.87
CA ALA A 19 -1.29 -9.47 9.38
C ALA A 19 -2.78 -9.42 9.00
N ARG A 20 -3.24 -10.41 8.22
CA ARG A 20 -4.65 -10.51 7.78
C ARG A 20 -5.61 -10.67 8.96
N THR A 21 -5.24 -11.49 9.95
CA THR A 21 -6.05 -11.73 11.15
C THR A 21 -6.12 -10.49 12.02
N ARG A 22 -5.00 -9.78 12.20
CA ARG A 22 -4.95 -8.50 12.92
C ARG A 22 -5.81 -7.44 12.24
N LEU A 23 -5.81 -7.43 10.91
CA LEU A 23 -6.65 -6.52 10.12
C LEU A 23 -8.14 -6.81 10.30
N LEU A 24 -8.52 -8.09 10.25
CA LEU A 24 -9.89 -8.51 10.47
C LEU A 24 -10.36 -8.11 11.88
N ALA A 25 -9.52 -8.33 12.90
CA ALA A 25 -9.81 -7.94 14.27
C ALA A 25 -10.04 -6.42 14.40
N TRP A 26 -9.18 -5.59 13.79
CA TRP A 26 -9.36 -4.14 13.79
C TRP A 26 -10.64 -3.69 13.06
N ARG A 27 -11.00 -4.36 11.96
CA ARG A 27 -12.27 -4.08 11.25
C ARG A 27 -13.48 -4.41 12.11
N ILE A 28 -13.43 -5.52 12.84
CA ILE A 28 -14.50 -5.91 13.77
C ILE A 28 -14.60 -4.89 14.92
N VAL A 29 -13.48 -4.53 15.55
CA VAL A 29 -13.46 -3.54 16.65
C VAL A 29 -14.03 -2.19 16.19
N LEU A 30 -13.61 -1.69 15.02
CA LEU A 30 -14.14 -0.45 14.46
C LEU A 30 -15.63 -0.56 14.11
N GLY A 31 -16.06 -1.70 13.56
CA GLY A 31 -17.46 -1.97 13.25
C GLY A 31 -18.34 -1.98 14.51
N VAL A 32 -17.90 -2.63 15.58
CA VAL A 32 -18.58 -2.64 16.88
C VAL A 32 -18.63 -1.24 17.49
N LEU A 33 -17.53 -0.48 17.42
CA LEU A 33 -17.49 0.89 17.91
C LEU A 33 -18.48 1.80 17.16
N ALA A 34 -18.53 1.69 15.82
CA ALA A 34 -19.47 2.44 14.99
C ALA A 34 -20.92 2.05 15.28
N ALA A 35 -21.22 0.75 15.38
CA ALA A 35 -22.54 0.26 15.72
C ALA A 35 -22.99 0.72 17.12
N GLY A 36 -22.09 0.69 18.10
CA GLY A 36 -22.34 1.19 19.46
C GLY A 36 -22.61 2.70 19.49
N LEU A 37 -21.88 3.49 18.71
CA LEU A 37 -22.12 4.92 18.54
C LEU A 37 -23.50 5.20 17.93
N VAL A 38 -23.87 4.48 16.86
CA VAL A 38 -25.19 4.63 16.23
C VAL A 38 -26.31 4.22 17.18
N LEU A 39 -26.16 3.10 17.89
CA LEU A 39 -27.16 2.65 18.87
C LEU A 39 -27.31 3.63 20.04
N GLY A 40 -26.20 4.15 20.56
CA GLY A 40 -26.19 5.20 21.58
C GLY A 40 -26.88 6.48 21.10
N MET A 41 -26.68 6.87 19.84
CA MET A 41 -27.37 8.00 19.23
C MET A 41 -28.88 7.78 19.12
N VAL A 42 -29.32 6.59 18.68
CA VAL A 42 -30.74 6.25 18.57
C VAL A 42 -31.39 6.32 19.96
N LEU A 43 -30.76 5.72 20.97
CA LEU A 43 -31.26 5.76 22.35
C LEU A 43 -31.28 7.17 22.94
N PHE A 44 -30.30 8.01 22.60
CA PHE A 44 -30.30 9.42 23.00
C PHE A 44 -31.46 10.20 22.35
N CYS A 45 -31.73 9.98 21.06
CA CYS A 45 -32.85 10.64 20.38
C CYS A 45 -34.21 10.18 20.90
N VAL A 46 -34.33 8.91 21.31
CA VAL A 46 -35.57 8.34 21.87
C VAL A 46 -35.82 8.80 23.31
N ASN A 47 -34.77 8.94 24.12
CA ASN A 47 -34.88 9.31 25.54
C ASN A 47 -34.74 10.82 25.81
N ALA A 48 -34.44 11.63 24.79
CA ALA A 48 -34.41 13.07 24.97
C ALA A 48 -35.83 13.59 25.25
N ASP A 49 -36.01 14.27 26.39
CA ASP A 49 -37.25 14.98 26.72
C ASP A 49 -37.70 15.89 25.56
N PRO A 50 -39.01 16.09 25.35
CA PRO A 50 -39.55 16.94 24.31
C PRO A 50 -39.29 18.43 24.63
N ILE A 51 -38.03 18.84 24.55
CA ILE A 51 -37.62 20.24 24.54
C ILE A 51 -37.46 20.63 23.07
N GLU A 52 -38.29 21.58 22.65
CA GLU A 52 -38.39 22.23 21.33
C GLU A 52 -38.01 21.37 20.10
N PRO A 53 -38.99 20.95 19.28
CA PRO A 53 -38.79 19.99 18.18
C PRO A 53 -37.76 20.42 17.13
N GLY A 54 -37.47 21.73 17.00
CA GLY A 54 -36.49 22.25 16.05
C GLY A 54 -35.03 21.99 16.43
N THR A 55 -34.71 21.98 17.73
CA THR A 55 -33.32 21.98 18.22
C THR A 55 -32.75 20.56 18.33
N GLN A 56 -33.60 19.58 18.64
CA GLN A 56 -33.27 18.15 18.70
C GLN A 56 -33.03 17.57 17.29
N GLN A 57 -33.90 17.89 16.32
CA GLN A 57 -33.73 17.44 14.94
C GLN A 57 -32.40 17.94 14.35
N LEU A 58 -32.07 19.22 14.55
CA LEU A 58 -30.83 19.77 14.02
C LEU A 58 -29.59 19.10 14.65
N LYS A 59 -29.59 18.87 15.96
CA LYS A 59 -28.48 18.17 16.65
C LYS A 59 -28.35 16.73 16.19
N ALA A 60 -29.46 15.99 16.08
CA ALA A 60 -29.46 14.61 15.60
C ALA A 60 -28.96 14.51 14.15
N THR A 61 -29.40 15.41 13.27
CA THR A 61 -28.95 15.43 11.86
C THR A 61 -27.47 15.77 11.75
N VAL A 62 -26.98 16.81 12.45
CA VAL A 62 -25.56 17.18 12.42
C VAL A 62 -24.69 16.05 12.98
N PHE A 63 -25.12 15.40 14.06
CA PHE A 63 -24.38 14.27 14.63
C PHE A 63 -24.39 13.02 13.75
N LEU A 64 -25.50 12.68 13.10
CA LEU A 64 -25.57 11.54 12.17
C LEU A 64 -24.73 11.77 10.92
N VAL A 65 -24.76 12.99 10.38
CA VAL A 65 -23.96 13.34 9.19
C VAL A 65 -22.47 13.31 9.54
N LEU A 66 -22.04 13.93 10.64
CA LEU A 66 -20.64 13.96 11.03
C LEU A 66 -20.13 12.59 11.49
N GLY A 67 -20.90 11.87 12.29
CA GLY A 67 -20.56 10.52 12.76
C GLY A 67 -20.51 9.50 11.62
N GLY A 68 -21.48 9.56 10.71
CA GLY A 68 -21.52 8.73 9.51
C GLY A 68 -20.35 9.02 8.57
N TRP A 69 -20.03 10.29 8.32
CA TRP A 69 -18.88 10.69 7.53
C TRP A 69 -17.56 10.27 8.15
N LEU A 70 -17.38 10.44 9.46
CA LEU A 70 -16.16 10.02 10.16
C LEU A 70 -16.00 8.51 10.12
N GLY A 71 -17.08 7.75 10.30
CA GLY A 71 -17.08 6.29 10.15
C GLY A 71 -16.69 5.85 8.75
N LEU A 72 -17.27 6.48 7.71
CA LEU A 72 -16.93 6.22 6.32
C LEU A 72 -15.46 6.56 6.03
N PHE A 73 -15.00 7.73 6.49
CA PHE A 73 -13.62 8.18 6.29
C PHE A 73 -12.61 7.22 6.94
N LEU A 74 -12.87 6.74 8.15
CA LEU A 74 -12.03 5.75 8.80
C LEU A 74 -12.05 4.40 8.08
N LEU A 75 -13.21 3.99 7.54
CA LEU A 75 -13.33 2.77 6.73
C LEU A 75 -12.57 2.86 5.40
N PHE A 76 -12.62 4.00 4.70
CA PHE A 76 -12.02 4.16 3.38
C PHE A 76 -10.55 4.59 3.42
N HIS A 77 -10.15 5.43 4.37
CA HIS A 77 -8.79 5.98 4.46
C HIS A 77 -7.97 5.41 5.61
N GLY A 78 -8.60 5.10 6.75
CA GLY A 78 -7.90 4.51 7.91
C GLY A 78 -7.49 3.05 7.69
N LEU A 79 -8.24 2.32 6.85
CA LEU A 79 -8.02 0.91 6.50
C LEU A 79 -7.39 0.74 5.12
N SER A 80 -6.46 1.60 4.71
CA SER A 80 -5.55 1.32 3.58
C SER A 80 -4.19 0.79 4.10
N PRO A 81 -4.13 -0.45 4.63
CA PRO A 81 -2.88 -1.09 5.01
C PRO A 81 -2.03 -1.44 3.78
N ALA A 82 -2.66 -1.56 2.60
CA ALA A 82 -1.99 -1.89 1.34
C ALA A 82 -0.83 -0.94 1.00
N SER A 83 -0.89 0.32 1.43
CA SER A 83 0.20 1.29 1.19
C SER A 83 1.34 1.21 2.21
N ARG A 84 1.06 0.81 3.46
CA ARG A 84 2.07 0.75 4.54
C ARG A 84 2.72 -0.63 4.66
N GLU A 85 1.97 -1.71 4.47
CA GLU A 85 2.52 -3.07 4.47
C GLU A 85 3.46 -3.30 3.29
N ASN A 86 3.12 -2.81 2.09
CA ASN A 86 4.01 -2.92 0.92
C ASN A 86 5.36 -2.26 1.18
N LYS A 87 5.42 -1.11 1.87
CA LYS A 87 6.72 -0.47 2.15
C LYS A 87 7.60 -1.26 3.12
N HIS A 88 7.01 -1.93 4.10
CA HIS A 88 7.77 -2.73 5.06
C HIS A 88 8.21 -4.08 4.48
N VAL A 89 7.32 -4.75 3.74
CA VAL A 89 7.66 -5.99 3.03
C VAL A 89 8.71 -5.75 1.94
N LEU A 90 8.58 -4.65 1.19
CA LEU A 90 9.61 -4.24 0.22
C LEU A 90 10.94 -3.92 0.92
N ARG A 91 10.91 -3.29 2.10
CA ARG A 91 12.15 -3.01 2.86
C ARG A 91 12.83 -4.30 3.33
N ILE A 92 12.08 -5.26 3.85
CA ILE A 92 12.62 -6.56 4.29
C ILE A 92 13.21 -7.32 3.09
N ARG A 93 12.50 -7.37 1.95
CA ARG A 93 13.03 -7.98 0.71
C ARG A 93 14.27 -7.28 0.17
N GLN A 94 14.35 -5.95 0.32
CA GLN A 94 15.53 -5.16 -0.05
C GLN A 94 16.72 -5.38 0.91
N GLU A 95 16.48 -5.71 2.17
CA GLU A 95 17.53 -6.01 3.15
C GLU A 95 18.09 -7.43 2.95
N GLU A 96 17.27 -8.38 2.50
CA GLU A 96 17.66 -9.77 2.25
C GLU A 96 18.43 -10.00 0.94
N GLY A 97 18.58 -8.97 0.09
CA GLY A 97 19.33 -9.10 -1.16
C GLY A 97 18.66 -9.97 -2.22
N MET A 98 17.36 -10.20 -2.08
CA MET A 98 16.54 -10.98 -3.00
C MET A 98 16.57 -10.32 -4.39
N THR A 99 16.86 -11.14 -5.40
CA THR A 99 16.86 -10.70 -6.80
C THR A 99 15.52 -11.07 -7.40
N GLU A 100 14.70 -10.07 -7.69
CA GLU A 100 13.39 -10.25 -8.30
C GLU A 100 13.54 -10.15 -9.82
N THR A 101 12.90 -11.07 -10.55
CA THR A 101 12.87 -11.03 -12.02
C THR A 101 11.51 -10.55 -12.48
N TYR A 102 11.50 -9.47 -13.25
CA TYR A 102 10.30 -8.85 -13.80
C TYR A 102 10.35 -8.91 -15.32
N GLU A 103 9.22 -9.17 -15.95
CA GLU A 103 9.09 -9.14 -17.41
C GLU A 103 7.92 -8.25 -17.78
N GLY A 104 8.17 -7.26 -18.63
CA GLY A 104 7.11 -6.33 -19.01
C GLY A 104 7.61 -5.18 -19.87
N ARG A 105 6.66 -4.35 -20.28
CA ARG A 105 6.96 -3.10 -20.98
C ARG A 105 7.55 -2.10 -20.01
N ILE A 106 8.62 -1.45 -20.43
CA ILE A 106 9.32 -0.44 -19.64
C ILE A 106 9.10 0.95 -20.19
N ARG A 107 9.06 1.92 -19.28
CA ARG A 107 9.14 3.34 -19.59
C ARG A 107 10.22 3.99 -18.75
N CYS A 108 11.19 4.61 -19.41
CA CYS A 108 12.25 5.34 -18.74
C CYS A 108 11.86 6.80 -18.48
N GLY A 109 12.05 7.26 -17.26
CA GLY A 109 11.93 8.66 -16.88
C GLY A 109 13.25 9.13 -16.29
N GLU A 110 13.74 10.28 -16.75
CA GLU A 110 14.82 10.96 -16.07
C GLU A 110 14.28 11.53 -14.76
N LYS A 111 14.97 11.23 -13.65
CA LYS A 111 14.67 11.87 -12.38
C LYS A 111 15.08 13.34 -12.54
N PRO A 112 14.20 14.33 -12.27
CA PRO A 112 14.59 15.73 -12.35
C PRO A 112 15.80 15.99 -11.46
N GLU A 113 16.82 16.64 -12.03
CA GLU A 113 17.92 17.28 -11.30
C GLU A 113 17.33 18.19 -10.22
N TYR A 114 17.81 18.31 -8.99
CA TYR A 114 19.01 17.85 -8.31
C TYR A 114 18.74 18.09 -6.81
N ILE A 115 18.90 17.08 -5.96
CA ILE A 115 19.14 17.31 -4.52
C ILE A 115 20.65 17.16 -4.33
N PRO A 116 21.36 18.15 -3.78
CA PRO A 116 22.79 18.04 -3.49
C PRO A 116 23.09 16.74 -2.71
N GLY A 117 24.06 15.96 -3.20
CA GLY A 117 24.44 14.67 -2.59
C GLY A 117 23.67 13.44 -3.08
N SER A 118 22.71 13.58 -4.00
CA SER A 118 22.00 12.43 -4.56
C SER A 118 22.74 11.76 -5.73
N VAL A 119 22.75 10.42 -5.74
CA VAL A 119 23.34 9.63 -6.83
C VAL A 119 22.48 9.76 -8.09
N PRO A 120 23.06 10.06 -9.27
CA PRO A 120 22.29 10.12 -10.50
C PRO A 120 21.80 8.72 -10.90
N VAL A 121 20.49 8.58 -11.02
CA VAL A 121 19.82 7.32 -11.36
C VAL A 121 18.73 7.55 -12.42
N LEU A 122 18.62 6.64 -13.37
CA LEU A 122 17.51 6.56 -14.31
C LEU A 122 16.36 5.83 -13.63
N ARG A 123 15.13 6.36 -13.68
CA ARG A 123 13.94 5.64 -13.20
C ARG A 123 13.37 4.80 -14.32
N VAL A 124 13.24 3.51 -14.09
CA VAL A 124 12.58 2.58 -14.99
C VAL A 124 11.27 2.17 -14.34
N ARG A 125 10.17 2.40 -15.06
CA ARG A 125 8.82 2.03 -14.63
C ARG A 125 8.36 0.84 -15.45
N LEU A 126 7.88 -0.20 -14.76
CA LEU A 126 7.24 -1.35 -15.38
C LEU A 126 5.76 -1.01 -15.57
N GLU A 127 5.29 -0.93 -16.81
CA GLU A 127 3.89 -0.58 -17.12
C GLU A 127 2.94 -1.75 -16.85
N ASP A 128 3.43 -2.98 -17.01
CA ASP A 128 2.65 -4.21 -16.85
C ASP A 128 2.60 -4.69 -15.38
N ASP A 129 3.28 -4.01 -14.46
CA ASP A 129 3.31 -4.38 -13.04
C ASP A 129 2.10 -3.77 -12.29
N PRO A 130 1.19 -4.61 -11.72
CA PRO A 130 0.06 -4.13 -10.93
C PRO A 130 0.45 -3.33 -9.69
N HIS A 131 1.72 -3.38 -9.26
CA HIS A 131 2.23 -2.69 -8.08
C HIS A 131 2.97 -1.38 -8.38
N ASP A 132 2.90 -0.87 -9.61
CA ASP A 132 3.63 0.34 -10.03
C ASP A 132 5.15 0.18 -9.77
N GLY A 133 5.68 -0.96 -10.24
CA GLY A 133 7.07 -1.36 -10.09
C GLY A 133 8.04 -0.29 -10.56
N LYS A 134 8.76 0.31 -9.61
CA LYS A 134 9.79 1.31 -9.86
C LYS A 134 11.14 0.71 -9.57
N ALA A 135 11.97 0.63 -10.59
CA ALA A 135 13.36 0.24 -10.48
C ALA A 135 14.28 1.42 -10.80
N LEU A 136 15.45 1.43 -10.18
CA LEU A 136 16.49 2.42 -10.44
C LEU A 136 17.64 1.79 -11.20
N LEU A 137 18.14 2.50 -12.20
CA LEU A 137 19.35 2.12 -12.90
C LEU A 137 20.43 3.16 -12.64
N ARG A 138 21.64 2.71 -12.30
CA ARG A 138 22.79 3.60 -12.09
C ARG A 138 23.17 4.27 -13.41
N LYS A 139 23.54 5.55 -13.37
CA LYS A 139 23.93 6.31 -14.58
C LYS A 139 25.01 5.62 -15.42
N SER A 140 25.94 4.90 -14.79
CA SER A 140 26.99 4.15 -15.50
C SER A 140 26.44 3.03 -16.40
N ALA A 141 25.33 2.38 -16.00
CA ALA A 141 24.67 1.33 -16.76
C ALA A 141 23.55 1.87 -17.67
N ALA A 142 23.16 3.14 -17.50
CA ALA A 142 22.07 3.76 -18.26
C ALA A 142 22.43 4.09 -19.72
N LYS A 143 23.72 4.08 -20.08
CA LYS A 143 24.16 4.41 -21.45
C LYS A 143 23.69 3.38 -22.48
N ASP A 144 23.67 2.11 -22.09
CA ASP A 144 23.35 0.98 -22.97
C ASP A 144 21.96 0.39 -22.67
N PHE A 145 21.16 1.07 -21.84
CA PHE A 145 19.85 0.59 -21.42
C PHE A 145 18.76 1.03 -22.43
N PRO A 146 17.91 0.10 -22.90
CA PRO A 146 16.81 0.43 -23.81
C PRO A 146 15.84 1.41 -23.13
N ARG A 147 15.51 2.52 -23.79
CA ARG A 147 14.59 3.52 -23.21
C ARG A 147 13.13 3.08 -23.24
N GLU A 148 12.80 2.23 -24.21
CA GLU A 148 11.47 1.67 -24.45
C GLU A 148 11.61 0.23 -24.96
N GLY A 149 10.57 -0.57 -24.78
CA GLY A 149 10.53 -1.97 -25.21
C GLY A 149 10.05 -2.92 -24.12
N ARG A 150 10.08 -4.21 -24.42
CA ARG A 150 9.72 -5.28 -23.48
C ARG A 150 10.99 -5.94 -23.00
N LEU A 151 11.27 -5.83 -21.70
CA LEU A 151 12.50 -6.35 -21.11
C LEU A 151 12.19 -7.31 -19.98
N ARG A 152 13.06 -8.30 -19.83
CA ARG A 152 13.22 -9.07 -18.61
C ARG A 152 14.30 -8.40 -17.76
N LEU A 153 13.92 -7.85 -16.62
CA LEU A 153 14.77 -7.14 -15.68
C LEU A 153 15.05 -8.01 -14.45
N GLN A 154 16.30 -8.06 -14.01
CA GLN A 154 16.66 -8.53 -12.67
C GLN A 154 16.87 -7.30 -11.78
N ILE A 155 16.12 -7.24 -10.69
CA ILE A 155 16.12 -6.14 -9.74
C ILE A 155 16.58 -6.68 -8.40
N LYS A 156 17.63 -6.07 -7.85
CA LYS A 156 18.14 -6.34 -6.51
C LYS A 156 18.17 -5.04 -5.72
N ASN A 157 17.53 -5.03 -4.57
CA ASN A 157 17.47 -3.87 -3.66
C ASN A 157 16.90 -2.60 -4.33
N GLY A 158 15.94 -2.77 -5.25
CA GLY A 158 15.36 -1.67 -6.04
C GLY A 158 16.26 -1.15 -7.18
N PHE A 159 17.42 -1.76 -7.40
CA PHE A 159 18.30 -1.44 -8.52
C PHE A 159 18.28 -2.54 -9.58
N ILE A 160 18.26 -2.15 -10.85
CA ILE A 160 18.44 -3.10 -11.97
C ILE A 160 19.88 -3.58 -11.98
N THR A 161 20.08 -4.89 -11.89
CA THR A 161 21.40 -5.55 -11.94
C THR A 161 21.67 -6.22 -13.27
N ALA A 162 20.64 -6.68 -13.97
CA ALA A 162 20.74 -7.24 -15.31
C ALA A 162 19.44 -7.00 -16.10
N TRP A 163 19.54 -7.00 -17.43
CA TRP A 163 18.40 -6.92 -18.32
C TRP A 163 18.63 -7.74 -19.59
N GLN A 164 17.53 -8.24 -20.18
CA GLN A 164 17.52 -8.95 -21.45
C GLN A 164 16.28 -8.52 -22.24
N GLU A 165 16.39 -8.46 -23.57
CA GLU A 165 15.22 -8.25 -24.42
C GLU A 165 14.29 -9.47 -24.34
N ALA A 166 13.03 -9.22 -23.99
CA ALA A 166 12.01 -10.25 -24.02
C ALA A 166 11.58 -10.46 -25.47
N LYS A 167 11.58 -11.72 -25.94
CA LYS A 167 11.05 -12.05 -27.27
C LYS A 167 9.56 -11.71 -27.30
N GLN A 168 9.14 -11.05 -28.37
CA GLN A 168 7.73 -10.72 -28.63
C GLN A 168 6.87 -11.98 -28.74
#